data_AF-A0A7Y5N922-F1
#
_entry.id   AF-A0A7Y5N922-F1
#
_cell.length_a   1.000
_cell.length_b   1.000
_cell.length_c   1.000
_cell.angle_alpha   90.00
_cell.angle_beta   90.00
_cell.angle_gamma   90.00
#
_symmetry.space_group_name_H-M   'P 1'
#
loop_
_entity.id
_entity.type
_entity.pdbx_description
1 polymer ?
#
loop_
_entity_poly.entity_id
_entity_poly.type
_entity_poly.pdbx_seq_one_letter_code
_entity_poly.pdbx_strand_id
1 'polypeptide(L)'
;MLLSSEPTAKYHSLLAVLHEAKDNRPHVAREVLGTLVDHQLDRQSDDDVRYFIFANALAKRLDSRRAASINLYLQEYETPQIELFNLVARHLPTVGAAGAVANRLLARHLANRPAVTLLDIGIGTARQEVALLHEMAREGTLPEQLTVIAIEPNAHCLAEAQRVLRAAADELRLDLRFRGICAVIEDLTAQQWATLRADESPLVVHAAFAMHHIRDTRTSGRDDVFARLRALDADAVILCEPNADHHTESFFRRFESAWDHFSRTFRLIDGLDVSPRERRAMKLFFTREIEDILANDEGTRCERHEPSGAWVERLTRSGFYPASDLDGVATVEGAAIAASAHEGYVGLDFEGTTLVSILCATRAAQPAPVERERRRRRGVTAPLALRPLPD
;
A
#
# COMPACT_ATOMS: atom_id res chain seq x y z
N MET A 1 -22.76 10.94 -5.27
CA MET A 1 -23.28 11.21 -6.63
C MET A 1 -22.79 10.07 -7.49
N LEU A 2 -23.72 9.27 -8.03
CA LEU A 2 -23.46 8.03 -8.77
C LEU A 2 -22.69 8.29 -10.07
N LEU A 3 -21.82 7.33 -10.43
CA LEU A 3 -21.09 7.18 -11.70
C LEU A 3 -21.82 7.81 -12.90
N SER A 4 -21.23 8.82 -13.54
CA SER A 4 -21.82 9.46 -14.74
C SER A 4 -20.89 9.44 -15.95
N SER A 5 -20.50 8.24 -16.37
CA SER A 5 -20.39 7.93 -17.79
C SER A 5 -21.17 6.64 -17.99
N GLU A 6 -22.14 6.64 -18.91
CA GLU A 6 -22.88 5.43 -19.27
C GLU A 6 -21.90 4.27 -19.54
N PRO A 7 -22.26 3.02 -19.18
CA PRO A 7 -21.39 1.88 -19.47
C PRO A 7 -21.20 1.79 -20.98
N THR A 8 -19.93 1.81 -21.41
CA THR A 8 -19.58 1.79 -22.83
C THR A 8 -19.96 0.44 -23.45
N ALA A 9 -20.13 0.39 -24.79
CA ALA A 9 -20.34 -0.87 -25.50
C ALA A 9 -19.24 -1.92 -25.21
N LYS A 10 -17.99 -1.45 -24.99
CA LYS A 10 -16.83 -2.25 -24.62
C LYS A 10 -17.00 -2.88 -23.23
N TYR A 11 -17.50 -2.11 -22.25
CA TYR A 11 -17.79 -2.63 -20.91
C TYR A 11 -18.95 -3.63 -20.93
N HIS A 12 -20.01 -3.36 -21.69
CA HIS A 12 -21.11 -4.32 -21.88
C HIS A 12 -20.63 -5.64 -22.48
N SER A 13 -19.66 -5.58 -23.39
CA SER A 13 -19.04 -6.79 -23.97
C SER A 13 -18.24 -7.57 -22.93
N LEU A 14 -17.50 -6.90 -22.03
CA LEU A 14 -16.86 -7.56 -20.89
C LEU A 14 -17.90 -8.24 -19.97
N LEU A 15 -18.97 -7.53 -19.59
CA LEU A 15 -20.07 -8.09 -18.79
C LEU A 15 -20.72 -9.31 -19.46
N ALA A 16 -20.92 -9.27 -20.77
CA ALA A 16 -21.42 -10.42 -21.52
C ALA A 16 -20.48 -11.63 -21.39
N VAL A 17 -19.16 -11.44 -21.48
CA VAL A 17 -18.19 -12.52 -21.23
C VAL A 17 -18.37 -13.11 -19.82
N LEU A 18 -18.54 -12.27 -18.79
CA LEU A 18 -18.77 -12.72 -17.42
C LEU A 18 -20.06 -13.53 -17.26
N HIS A 19 -21.16 -13.06 -17.86
CA HIS A 19 -22.46 -13.73 -17.80
C HIS A 19 -22.41 -15.10 -18.50
N GLU A 20 -21.84 -15.16 -19.70
CA GLU A 20 -21.68 -16.42 -20.44
C GLU A 20 -20.79 -17.42 -19.71
N ALA A 21 -19.70 -16.95 -19.07
CA ALA A 21 -18.86 -17.80 -18.23
C ALA A 21 -19.61 -18.33 -16.99
N LYS A 22 -20.40 -17.48 -16.34
CA LYS A 22 -21.22 -17.85 -15.17
C LYS A 22 -22.31 -18.87 -15.53
N ASP A 23 -22.90 -18.75 -16.71
CA ASP A 23 -23.92 -19.67 -17.21
C ASP A 23 -23.34 -20.98 -17.76
N ASN A 24 -22.07 -21.27 -17.48
CA ASN A 24 -21.35 -22.45 -17.94
C ASN A 24 -21.31 -22.59 -19.48
N ARG A 25 -21.22 -21.45 -20.19
CA ARG A 25 -21.08 -21.35 -21.65
C ARG A 25 -19.70 -20.78 -22.04
N PRO A 26 -18.58 -21.43 -21.67
CA PRO A 26 -17.24 -20.87 -21.89
C PRO A 26 -16.86 -20.71 -23.37
N HIS A 27 -17.49 -21.45 -24.28
CA HIS A 27 -17.28 -21.29 -25.73
C HIS A 27 -17.86 -19.96 -26.22
N VAL A 28 -19.10 -19.63 -25.84
CA VAL A 28 -19.74 -18.34 -26.15
C VAL A 28 -18.97 -17.20 -25.50
N ALA A 29 -18.54 -17.36 -24.24
CA ALA A 29 -17.72 -16.38 -23.55
C ALA A 29 -16.41 -16.06 -24.32
N ARG A 30 -15.74 -17.08 -24.89
CA ARG A 30 -14.54 -16.90 -25.72
C ARG A 30 -14.85 -16.23 -27.06
N GLU A 31 -15.99 -16.49 -27.67
CA GLU A 31 -16.43 -15.83 -28.92
C GLU A 31 -16.70 -14.33 -28.68
N VAL A 32 -17.48 -14.00 -27.65
CA VAL A 32 -17.77 -12.61 -27.26
C VAL A 32 -16.47 -11.86 -26.94
N LEU A 33 -15.57 -12.49 -26.18
CA LEU A 33 -14.25 -11.93 -25.88
C LEU A 33 -13.42 -11.70 -27.15
N GLY A 34 -13.50 -12.62 -28.11
CA GLY A 34 -12.84 -12.48 -29.41
C GLY A 34 -13.39 -11.31 -30.21
N THR A 35 -14.72 -11.16 -30.27
CA THR A 35 -15.38 -10.02 -30.94
C THR A 35 -14.99 -8.69 -30.31
N LEU A 36 -14.94 -8.59 -28.97
CA LEU A 36 -14.47 -7.41 -28.27
C LEU A 36 -13.06 -7.03 -28.72
N VAL A 37 -12.12 -7.99 -28.61
CA VAL A 37 -10.70 -7.76 -28.90
C VAL A 37 -10.44 -7.43 -30.37
N ASP A 38 -11.11 -8.11 -31.30
CA ASP A 38 -10.81 -8.00 -32.74
C ASP A 38 -11.54 -6.83 -33.42
N HIS A 39 -12.67 -6.39 -32.87
CA HIS A 39 -13.56 -5.45 -33.55
C HIS A 39 -13.90 -4.18 -32.77
N GLN A 40 -13.68 -4.16 -31.45
CA GLN A 40 -14.04 -3.00 -30.63
C GLN A 40 -12.83 -2.31 -29.97
N LEU A 41 -11.72 -3.02 -29.81
CA LEU A 41 -10.52 -2.47 -29.14
C LEU A 41 -9.44 -2.07 -30.15
N ASP A 42 -8.88 -0.88 -29.96
CA ASP A 42 -7.74 -0.36 -30.72
C ASP A 42 -6.48 -0.35 -29.84
N ARG A 43 -5.44 -1.10 -30.26
CA ARG A 43 -4.17 -1.20 -29.53
C ARG A 43 -3.41 0.12 -29.44
N GLN A 44 -3.68 1.06 -30.33
CA GLN A 44 -3.06 2.39 -30.31
C GLN A 44 -3.84 3.39 -29.45
N SER A 45 -5.04 3.02 -28.98
CA SER A 45 -5.86 3.88 -28.12
C SER A 45 -5.48 3.72 -26.65
N ASP A 46 -5.06 4.81 -26.02
CA ASP A 46 -4.79 4.86 -24.58
C ASP A 46 -6.04 4.59 -23.73
N ASP A 47 -7.23 4.87 -24.26
CA ASP A 47 -8.52 4.59 -23.63
C ASP A 47 -8.81 3.09 -23.57
N ASP A 48 -8.29 2.34 -24.54
CA ASP A 48 -8.53 0.92 -24.71
C ASP A 48 -7.59 0.03 -23.91
N VAL A 49 -6.47 0.57 -23.43
CA VAL A 49 -5.52 -0.15 -22.57
C VAL A 49 -6.23 -0.82 -21.40
N ARG A 50 -7.18 -0.15 -20.74
CA ARG A 50 -7.94 -0.77 -19.64
C ARG A 50 -8.70 -2.01 -20.10
N TYR A 51 -9.38 -1.93 -21.23
CA TYR A 51 -10.22 -3.01 -21.73
C TYR A 51 -9.36 -4.18 -22.17
N PHE A 52 -8.19 -3.93 -22.77
CA PHE A 52 -7.22 -4.98 -23.07
C PHE A 52 -6.71 -5.69 -21.81
N ILE A 53 -6.40 -4.96 -20.74
CA ILE A 53 -5.94 -5.56 -19.48
C ILE A 53 -7.01 -6.50 -18.90
N PHE A 54 -8.26 -6.03 -18.77
CA PHE A 54 -9.36 -6.86 -18.27
C PHE A 54 -9.69 -8.02 -19.21
N ALA A 55 -9.71 -7.78 -20.53
CA ALA A 55 -9.91 -8.84 -21.52
C ALA A 55 -8.81 -9.91 -21.43
N ASN A 56 -7.55 -9.54 -21.14
CA ASN A 56 -6.47 -10.49 -20.97
C ASN A 56 -6.68 -11.38 -19.74
N ALA A 57 -7.06 -10.78 -18.62
CA ALA A 57 -7.34 -11.52 -17.39
C ALA A 57 -8.50 -12.51 -17.57
N LEU A 58 -9.58 -12.08 -18.26
CA LEU A 58 -10.69 -12.97 -18.63
C LEU A 58 -10.26 -14.07 -19.62
N ALA A 59 -9.41 -13.75 -20.60
CA ALA A 59 -8.88 -14.73 -21.54
C ALA A 59 -8.08 -15.83 -20.84
N LYS A 60 -7.23 -15.45 -19.87
CA LYS A 60 -6.46 -16.37 -19.02
C LYS A 60 -7.38 -17.26 -18.20
N ARG A 61 -8.38 -16.66 -17.53
CA ARG A 61 -9.38 -17.42 -16.74
C ARG A 61 -10.13 -18.46 -17.57
N LEU A 62 -10.46 -18.11 -18.81
CA LEU A 62 -11.20 -18.99 -19.72
C LEU A 62 -10.31 -20.03 -20.42
N ASP A 63 -9.03 -20.15 -20.08
CA ASP A 63 -8.06 -20.98 -20.81
C ASP A 63 -8.14 -20.75 -22.32
N SER A 64 -8.20 -19.47 -22.72
CA SER A 64 -8.31 -19.08 -24.11
C SER A 64 -6.92 -19.04 -24.74
N ARG A 65 -6.76 -19.66 -25.92
CA ARG A 65 -5.53 -19.56 -26.73
C ARG A 65 -5.14 -18.11 -27.07
N ARG A 66 -6.09 -17.17 -26.96
CA ARG A 66 -5.89 -15.72 -27.17
C ARG A 66 -5.20 -15.01 -26.00
N ALA A 67 -5.07 -15.64 -24.84
CA ALA A 67 -4.39 -15.02 -23.69
C ALA A 67 -2.95 -14.58 -24.04
N ALA A 68 -2.22 -15.38 -24.84
CA ALA A 68 -0.89 -15.01 -25.30
C ALA A 68 -0.89 -13.82 -26.27
N SER A 69 -1.92 -13.68 -27.13
CA SER A 69 -2.02 -12.61 -28.12
C SER A 69 -2.56 -11.29 -27.57
N ILE A 70 -3.32 -11.34 -26.48
CA ILE A 70 -3.84 -10.14 -25.81
C ILE A 70 -2.78 -9.53 -24.89
N ASN A 71 -1.91 -10.35 -24.30
CA ASN A 71 -0.91 -9.95 -23.33
C ASN A 71 -0.05 -8.75 -23.81
N LEU A 72 -0.39 -7.56 -23.33
CA LEU A 72 0.29 -6.31 -23.66
C LEU A 72 1.72 -6.28 -23.12
N TYR A 73 2.00 -7.00 -22.02
CA TYR A 73 3.31 -7.06 -21.38
C TYR A 73 4.35 -7.79 -22.25
N LEU A 74 3.94 -8.81 -23.01
CA LEU A 74 4.87 -9.55 -23.89
C LEU A 74 5.26 -8.77 -25.15
N GLN A 75 4.57 -7.67 -25.47
CA GLN A 75 4.81 -6.90 -26.69
C GLN A 75 5.62 -5.62 -26.46
N GLU A 76 5.69 -5.13 -25.23
CA GLU A 76 6.41 -3.90 -24.89
C GLU A 76 7.28 -4.07 -23.65
N TYR A 77 8.55 -4.39 -23.89
CA TYR A 77 9.69 -4.30 -22.97
C TYR A 77 9.57 -5.12 -21.66
N GLU A 78 10.59 -5.94 -21.39
CA GLU A 78 10.82 -6.58 -20.09
C GLU A 78 11.34 -5.55 -19.06
N THR A 79 10.61 -4.44 -18.83
CA THR A 79 10.96 -3.52 -17.75
C THR A 79 10.78 -4.25 -16.41
N PRO A 80 11.81 -4.35 -15.57
CA PRO A 80 11.68 -4.99 -14.26
C PRO A 80 10.55 -4.37 -13.44
N GLN A 81 9.77 -5.19 -12.73
CA GLN A 81 8.61 -4.72 -11.94
C GLN A 81 8.99 -3.62 -10.96
N ILE A 82 10.20 -3.67 -10.40
CA ILE A 82 10.71 -2.67 -9.46
C ILE A 82 10.91 -1.30 -10.12
N GLU A 83 11.27 -1.25 -11.41
CA GLU A 83 11.39 0.01 -12.15
C GLU A 83 10.01 0.62 -12.43
N LEU A 84 9.03 -0.22 -12.79
CA LEU A 84 7.64 0.19 -12.95
C LEU A 84 7.04 0.69 -11.63
N PHE A 85 7.30 -0.01 -10.52
CA PHE A 85 6.89 0.44 -9.19
C PHE A 85 7.52 1.79 -8.85
N ASN A 86 8.81 1.99 -9.12
CA ASN A 86 9.49 3.26 -8.88
C ASN A 86 8.91 4.41 -9.72
N LEU A 87 8.48 4.14 -10.94
CA LEU A 87 7.77 5.08 -11.81
C LEU A 87 6.40 5.45 -11.20
N VAL A 88 5.60 4.45 -10.81
CA VAL A 88 4.30 4.64 -10.16
C VAL A 88 4.47 5.42 -8.86
N ALA A 89 5.39 5.04 -7.98
CA ALA A 89 5.66 5.74 -6.72
C ALA A 89 6.16 7.18 -6.91
N ARG A 90 6.76 7.50 -8.07
CA ARG A 90 7.19 8.86 -8.40
C ARG A 90 6.05 9.74 -8.92
N HIS A 91 5.15 9.18 -9.73
CA HIS A 91 4.19 9.99 -10.49
C HIS A 91 2.73 9.80 -10.08
N LEU A 92 2.34 8.63 -9.57
CA LEU A 92 0.98 8.37 -9.14
C LEU A 92 0.74 8.98 -7.73
N PRO A 93 -0.11 10.02 -7.59
CA PRO A 93 -0.22 10.76 -6.34
C PRO A 93 -0.67 9.89 -5.16
N THR A 94 -1.52 8.88 -5.39
CA THR A 94 -2.00 7.99 -4.33
C THR A 94 -0.91 7.08 -3.77
N VAL A 95 0.18 6.82 -4.49
CA VAL A 95 1.31 6.02 -4.00
C VAL A 95 2.36 6.90 -3.34
N GLY A 96 2.77 7.98 -4.03
CA GLY A 96 3.76 8.91 -3.46
C GLY A 96 3.26 9.59 -2.18
N ALA A 97 2.00 10.05 -2.17
CA ALA A 97 1.43 10.69 -0.99
C ALA A 97 1.14 9.70 0.15
N ALA A 98 0.89 8.42 -0.14
CA ALA A 98 0.74 7.41 0.92
C ALA A 98 2.03 7.29 1.72
N GLY A 99 3.18 7.21 1.04
CA GLY A 99 4.49 7.23 1.70
C GLY A 99 4.71 8.51 2.52
N ALA A 100 4.34 9.69 2.01
CA ALA A 100 4.48 10.95 2.75
C ALA A 100 3.58 11.02 4.00
N VAL A 101 2.32 10.57 3.90
CA VAL A 101 1.40 10.50 5.05
C VAL A 101 1.91 9.48 6.08
N ALA A 102 2.36 8.32 5.63
CA ALA A 102 2.94 7.29 6.48
C ALA A 102 4.21 7.79 7.17
N ASN A 103 5.08 8.53 6.48
CA ASN A 103 6.29 9.11 7.07
C ASN A 103 5.97 10.08 8.20
N ARG A 104 4.97 10.96 8.04
CA ARG A 104 4.52 11.83 9.13
C ARG A 104 4.00 11.06 10.34
N LEU A 105 3.32 9.94 10.11
CA LEU A 105 2.88 9.04 11.19
C LEU A 105 4.07 8.35 11.85
N LEU A 106 4.99 7.79 11.08
CA LEU A 106 6.21 7.15 11.58
C LEU A 106 7.03 8.15 12.40
N ALA A 107 7.25 9.37 11.90
CA ALA A 107 7.98 10.41 12.59
C ALA A 107 7.40 10.69 13.99
N ARG A 108 6.06 10.73 14.16
CA ARG A 108 5.42 10.88 15.50
C ARG A 108 5.84 9.77 16.48
N HIS A 109 6.07 8.56 15.97
CA HIS A 109 6.43 7.38 16.76
C HIS A 109 7.94 7.11 16.85
N LEU A 110 8.77 7.79 16.05
CA LEU A 110 10.22 7.64 16.07
C LEU A 110 10.95 8.84 16.69
N ALA A 111 10.36 10.03 16.61
CA ALA A 111 11.02 11.29 16.93
C ALA A 111 11.60 11.41 18.35
N ASN A 112 12.77 12.03 18.46
CA ASN A 112 13.43 12.45 19.72
C ASN A 112 13.56 11.33 20.76
N ARG A 113 13.83 10.10 20.31
CA ARG A 113 14.04 8.94 21.18
C ARG A 113 15.53 8.59 21.28
N PRO A 114 16.02 8.14 22.46
CA PRO A 114 17.38 7.63 22.60
C PRO A 114 17.65 6.40 21.72
N ALA A 115 16.66 5.51 21.61
CA ALA A 115 16.70 4.36 20.73
C ALA A 115 15.28 4.00 20.30
N VAL A 116 15.11 3.58 19.04
CA VAL A 116 13.83 3.13 18.50
C VAL A 116 14.04 2.06 17.43
N THR A 117 13.08 1.15 17.31
CA THR A 117 13.12 0.04 16.35
C THR A 117 11.99 0.19 15.35
N LEU A 118 12.33 0.27 14.06
CA LEU A 118 11.39 0.19 12.94
C LEU A 118 11.43 -1.22 12.37
N LEU A 119 10.31 -1.94 12.48
CA LEU A 119 10.07 -3.18 11.73
C LEU A 119 9.35 -2.82 10.44
N ASP A 120 10.03 -2.98 9.31
CA ASP A 120 9.48 -2.67 7.99
C ASP A 120 9.22 -3.98 7.21
N ILE A 121 7.94 -4.21 6.88
CA ILE A 121 7.46 -5.39 6.16
C ILE A 121 7.24 -5.01 4.70
N GLY A 122 8.06 -5.56 3.80
CA GLY A 122 8.06 -5.20 2.38
C GLY A 122 8.83 -3.92 2.08
N ILE A 123 10.01 -3.73 2.69
CA ILE A 123 10.78 -2.48 2.58
C ILE A 123 11.19 -2.12 1.14
N GLY A 124 11.18 -3.08 0.21
CA GLY A 124 11.63 -2.87 -1.17
C GLY A 124 13.07 -2.35 -1.20
N THR A 125 13.28 -1.21 -1.87
CA THR A 125 14.60 -0.54 -1.98
C THR A 125 14.79 0.59 -0.95
N ALA A 126 13.97 0.66 0.09
CA ALA A 126 14.00 1.66 1.16
C ALA A 126 13.86 3.14 0.74
N ARG A 127 13.22 3.41 -0.41
CA ARG A 127 13.07 4.79 -0.91
C ARG A 127 12.23 5.67 0.02
N GLN A 128 11.16 5.11 0.58
CA GLN A 128 10.29 5.84 1.51
C GLN A 128 11.01 6.11 2.83
N GLU A 129 11.75 5.13 3.34
CA GLU A 129 12.44 5.19 4.64
C GLU A 129 13.61 6.17 4.57
N VAL A 130 14.33 6.24 3.44
CA VAL A 130 15.32 7.31 3.21
C VAL A 130 14.64 8.68 3.23
N ALA A 131 13.47 8.84 2.59
CA ALA A 131 12.73 10.10 2.64
C ALA A 131 12.29 10.47 4.07
N LEU A 132 11.87 9.48 4.87
CA LEU A 132 11.54 9.65 6.29
C LEU A 132 12.74 10.19 7.08
N LEU A 133 13.93 9.61 6.89
CA LEU A 133 15.12 10.07 7.59
C LEU A 133 15.48 11.52 7.25
N HIS A 134 15.42 11.90 5.97
CA HIS A 134 15.67 13.29 5.57
C HIS A 134 14.59 14.26 6.08
N GLU A 135 13.33 13.84 6.11
CA GLU A 135 12.23 14.64 6.68
C GLU A 135 12.46 14.89 8.17
N MET A 136 12.72 13.83 8.95
CA MET A 136 13.03 13.93 10.38
C MET A 136 14.30 14.76 10.65
N ALA A 137 15.31 14.67 9.78
CA ALA A 137 16.51 15.48 9.89
C ALA A 137 16.22 16.97 9.70
N ARG A 138 15.41 17.32 8.69
CA ARG A 138 14.98 18.70 8.43
C ARG A 138 14.17 19.28 9.59
N GLU A 139 13.36 18.45 10.24
CA GLU A 139 12.58 18.83 11.42
C GLU A 139 13.40 18.85 12.72
N GLY A 140 14.64 18.33 12.70
CA GLY A 140 15.48 18.22 13.88
C GLY A 140 14.98 17.19 14.89
N THR A 141 14.32 16.14 14.42
CA THR A 141 13.62 15.15 15.26
C THR A 141 14.18 13.73 15.16
N LEU A 142 15.33 13.53 14.51
CA LEU A 142 15.97 12.21 14.41
C LEU A 142 16.14 11.56 15.80
N PRO A 143 15.97 10.23 15.92
CA PRO A 143 16.39 9.52 17.13
C PRO A 143 17.92 9.50 17.24
N GLU A 144 18.44 9.25 18.43
CA GLU A 144 19.90 9.09 18.61
C GLU A 144 20.39 7.77 17.98
N GLN A 145 19.60 6.69 18.16
CA GLN A 145 19.82 5.39 17.53
C GLN A 145 18.53 4.87 16.88
N LEU A 146 18.67 4.36 15.66
CA LEU A 146 17.61 3.69 14.92
C LEU A 146 18.02 2.25 14.58
N THR A 147 17.22 1.28 15.02
CA THR A 147 17.29 -0.09 14.49
C THR A 147 16.24 -0.26 13.39
N VAL A 148 16.65 -0.64 12.18
CA VAL A 148 15.74 -1.05 11.10
C VAL A 148 15.81 -2.57 10.96
N ILE A 149 14.68 -3.23 11.17
CA ILE A 149 14.46 -4.64 10.86
C ILE A 149 13.67 -4.70 9.57
N ALA A 150 14.32 -5.06 8.48
CA ALA A 150 13.73 -5.08 7.14
C ALA A 150 13.37 -6.51 6.73
N ILE A 151 12.11 -6.75 6.39
CA ILE A 151 11.63 -8.01 5.82
C ILE A 151 11.34 -7.76 4.34
N GLU A 152 12.01 -8.50 3.46
CA GLU A 152 11.87 -8.34 2.01
C GLU A 152 12.23 -9.67 1.31
N PRO A 153 11.32 -10.27 0.53
CA PRO A 153 11.60 -11.55 -0.13
C PRO A 153 12.66 -11.46 -1.24
N ASN A 154 12.88 -10.27 -1.83
CA ASN A 154 13.88 -10.07 -2.85
C ASN A 154 15.23 -9.66 -2.26
N ALA A 155 16.21 -10.58 -2.27
CA ALA A 155 17.55 -10.35 -1.74
C ALA A 155 18.28 -9.14 -2.36
N HIS A 156 18.03 -8.81 -3.64
CA HIS A 156 18.60 -7.63 -4.26
C HIS A 156 17.97 -6.35 -3.69
N CYS A 157 16.64 -6.31 -3.55
CA CYS A 157 15.96 -5.16 -2.97
C CYS A 157 16.42 -4.93 -1.53
N LEU A 158 16.52 -6.00 -0.74
CA LEU A 158 17.00 -5.95 0.64
C LEU A 158 18.46 -5.45 0.75
N ALA A 159 19.35 -5.90 -0.15
CA ALA A 159 20.73 -5.43 -0.19
C ALA A 159 20.82 -3.95 -0.58
N GLU A 160 19.99 -3.51 -1.50
CA GLU A 160 19.90 -2.10 -1.92
C GLU A 160 19.36 -1.23 -0.78
N ALA A 161 18.30 -1.66 -0.09
CA ALA A 161 17.74 -1.00 1.08
C ALA A 161 18.81 -0.77 2.16
N GLN A 162 19.60 -1.81 2.49
CA GLN A 162 20.71 -1.70 3.44
C GLN A 162 21.75 -0.66 2.99
N ARG A 163 22.09 -0.64 1.70
CA ARG A 163 23.08 0.26 1.13
C ARG A 163 22.63 1.72 1.22
N VAL A 164 21.40 2.02 0.79
CA VAL A 164 20.88 3.41 0.75
C VAL A 164 20.59 3.94 2.14
N LEU A 165 20.09 3.11 3.07
CA LEU A 165 19.85 3.53 4.45
C LEU A 165 21.15 3.81 5.20
N ARG A 166 22.21 3.02 4.99
CA ARG A 166 23.53 3.31 5.57
C ARG A 166 24.11 4.62 5.03
N ALA A 167 24.02 4.84 3.72
CA ALA A 167 24.47 6.10 3.13
C ALA A 167 23.74 7.32 3.72
N ALA A 168 22.41 7.24 3.85
CA ALA A 168 21.60 8.29 4.48
C ALA A 168 21.96 8.47 5.97
N ALA A 169 22.16 7.38 6.72
CA ALA A 169 22.54 7.45 8.12
C ALA A 169 23.92 8.08 8.33
N ASP A 170 24.90 7.76 7.47
CA ASP A 170 26.24 8.36 7.48
C ASP A 170 26.17 9.87 7.20
N GLU A 171 25.38 10.29 6.20
CA GLU A 171 25.13 11.69 5.87
C GLU A 171 24.51 12.45 7.05
N LEU A 172 23.52 11.85 7.70
CA LEU A 172 22.74 12.44 8.77
C LEU A 172 23.36 12.27 10.17
N ARG A 173 24.50 11.55 10.27
CA ARG A 173 25.17 11.19 11.52
C ARG A 173 24.26 10.45 12.51
N LEU A 174 23.40 9.57 11.99
CA LEU A 174 22.49 8.73 12.75
C LEU A 174 23.15 7.38 13.07
N ASP A 175 23.07 6.92 14.33
CA ASP A 175 23.48 5.56 14.67
C ASP A 175 22.44 4.55 14.15
N LEU A 176 22.70 4.00 12.96
CA LEU A 176 21.82 3.04 12.30
C LEU A 176 22.29 1.59 12.52
N ARG A 177 21.40 0.76 13.06
CA ARG A 177 21.53 -0.70 13.08
C ARG A 177 20.58 -1.32 12.06
N PHE A 178 21.11 -1.97 11.03
CA PHE A 178 20.29 -2.62 10.01
C PHE A 178 20.32 -4.14 10.17
N ARG A 179 19.14 -4.77 10.18
CA ARG A 179 18.97 -6.22 10.13
C ARG A 179 17.96 -6.61 9.05
N GLY A 180 18.47 -7.21 7.98
CA GLY A 180 17.64 -7.75 6.90
C GLY A 180 17.22 -9.20 7.14
N ILE A 181 15.98 -9.54 6.79
CA ILE A 181 15.43 -10.89 6.76
C ILE A 181 14.84 -11.14 5.38
N CYS A 182 15.48 -12.00 4.60
CA CYS A 182 15.05 -12.33 3.24
C CYS A 182 13.89 -13.34 3.26
N ALA A 183 12.68 -12.87 3.48
CA ALA A 183 11.47 -13.68 3.60
C ALA A 183 10.21 -12.82 3.44
N VAL A 184 9.04 -13.46 3.42
CA VAL A 184 7.76 -12.83 3.74
C VAL A 184 7.44 -13.00 5.22
N ILE A 185 6.61 -12.12 5.81
CA ILE A 185 6.38 -12.07 7.26
C ILE A 185 5.69 -13.33 7.80
N GLU A 186 4.77 -13.89 7.02
CA GLU A 186 3.99 -15.08 7.36
C GLU A 186 4.84 -16.36 7.39
N ASP A 187 5.96 -16.38 6.66
CA ASP A 187 6.87 -17.53 6.56
C ASP A 187 8.02 -17.48 7.58
N LEU A 188 8.08 -16.44 8.42
CA LEU A 188 9.10 -16.34 9.45
C LEU A 188 8.97 -17.46 10.49
N THR A 189 10.08 -18.14 10.74
CA THR A 189 10.22 -19.15 11.79
C THR A 189 10.03 -18.57 13.18
N ALA A 190 9.70 -19.41 14.17
CA ALA A 190 9.60 -19.00 15.57
C ALA A 190 10.88 -18.31 16.08
N GLN A 191 12.06 -18.79 15.64
CA GLN A 191 13.34 -18.18 15.96
C GLN A 191 13.47 -16.77 15.36
N GLN A 192 13.13 -16.58 14.08
CA GLN A 192 13.16 -15.26 13.45
C GLN A 192 12.22 -14.28 14.15
N TRP A 193 11.01 -14.70 14.51
CA TRP A 193 10.07 -13.88 15.29
C TRP A 193 10.63 -13.48 16.65
N ALA A 194 11.30 -14.39 17.37
CA ALA A 194 11.93 -14.06 18.63
C ALA A 194 13.02 -12.98 18.48
N THR A 195 13.72 -12.94 17.32
CA THR A 195 14.70 -11.89 17.07
C THR A 195 14.08 -10.51 16.85
N LEU A 196 12.81 -10.40 16.43
CA LEU A 196 12.14 -9.13 16.16
C LEU A 196 12.06 -8.22 17.39
N ARG A 197 12.18 -8.79 18.59
CA ARG A 197 12.24 -8.08 19.88
C ARG A 197 13.56 -8.29 20.63
N ALA A 198 14.66 -8.34 19.89
CA ALA A 198 15.99 -8.53 20.48
C ALA A 198 16.48 -7.30 21.28
N ASP A 199 15.99 -6.11 20.97
CA ASP A 199 16.13 -4.90 21.79
C ASP A 199 14.84 -4.62 22.56
N GLU A 200 14.92 -3.82 23.63
CA GLU A 200 13.76 -3.37 24.42
C GLU A 200 13.23 -1.99 23.98
N SER A 201 13.86 -1.34 22.99
CA SER A 201 13.44 -0.02 22.49
C SER A 201 12.00 -0.04 21.95
N PRO A 202 11.28 1.10 21.94
CA PRO A 202 9.98 1.20 21.31
C PRO A 202 9.98 0.61 19.89
N LEU A 203 9.01 -0.27 19.61
CA LEU A 203 8.87 -0.96 18.32
C LEU A 203 7.73 -0.35 17.52
N VAL A 204 8.04 0.17 16.34
CA VAL A 204 7.06 0.70 15.37
C VAL A 204 7.06 -0.21 14.16
N VAL A 205 5.88 -0.62 13.70
CA VAL A 205 5.71 -1.50 12.54
C VAL A 205 5.20 -0.68 11.37
N HIS A 206 5.82 -0.86 10.22
CA HIS A 206 5.41 -0.28 8.96
C HIS A 206 5.25 -1.37 7.90
N ALA A 207 4.24 -1.24 7.05
CA ALA A 207 4.10 -2.06 5.85
C ALA A 207 3.38 -1.27 4.76
N ALA A 208 4.04 -1.02 3.62
CA ALA A 208 3.43 -0.34 2.49
C ALA A 208 3.12 -1.34 1.37
N PHE A 209 1.84 -1.52 1.07
CA PHE A 209 1.35 -2.36 -0.02
C PHE A 209 1.85 -3.82 0.07
N ALA A 210 1.90 -4.38 1.29
CA ALA A 210 2.48 -5.71 1.53
C ALA A 210 1.53 -6.65 2.29
N MET A 211 0.65 -6.14 3.17
CA MET A 211 -0.14 -7.01 4.04
C MET A 211 -1.26 -7.71 3.28
N HIS A 212 -1.77 -7.12 2.20
CA HIS A 212 -2.78 -7.75 1.36
C HIS A 212 -2.29 -9.03 0.66
N HIS A 213 -0.98 -9.25 0.53
CA HIS A 213 -0.42 -10.49 -0.04
C HIS A 213 -0.49 -11.70 0.88
N ILE A 214 -0.60 -11.47 2.19
CA ILE A 214 -0.67 -12.55 3.18
C ILE A 214 -1.92 -13.39 2.91
N ARG A 215 -1.75 -14.70 2.79
CA ARG A 215 -2.85 -15.63 2.55
C ARG A 215 -3.45 -16.11 3.86
N ASP A 216 -4.76 -16.02 3.99
CA ASP A 216 -5.49 -16.62 5.10
C ASP A 216 -5.60 -18.14 4.85
N THR A 217 -4.85 -18.90 5.61
CA THR A 217 -4.90 -20.37 5.64
C THR A 217 -5.62 -20.85 6.90
N ARG A 218 -5.85 -22.17 7.01
CA ARG A 218 -6.48 -22.75 8.21
C ARG A 218 -5.66 -22.56 9.50
N THR A 219 -4.37 -22.25 9.39
CA THR A 219 -3.42 -22.28 10.52
C THR A 219 -2.55 -21.02 10.63
N SER A 220 -2.66 -20.08 9.68
CA SER A 220 -1.86 -18.86 9.60
C SER A 220 -2.54 -17.88 8.65
N GLY A 221 -2.62 -16.60 8.99
CA GLY A 221 -3.18 -15.55 8.14
C GLY A 221 -2.87 -14.14 8.64
N ARG A 222 -3.56 -13.15 8.11
CA ARG A 222 -3.39 -11.73 8.48
C ARG A 222 -3.58 -11.50 9.98
N ASP A 223 -4.63 -12.11 10.55
CA ASP A 223 -4.97 -11.96 11.96
C ASP A 223 -3.89 -12.56 12.89
N ASP A 224 -3.26 -13.67 12.47
CA ASP A 224 -2.16 -14.28 13.21
C ASP A 224 -0.91 -13.39 13.19
N VAL A 225 -0.60 -12.77 12.04
CA VAL A 225 0.51 -11.80 11.95
C VAL A 225 0.26 -10.62 12.88
N PHE A 226 -0.94 -10.03 12.87
CA PHE A 226 -1.27 -8.94 13.79
C PHE A 226 -1.23 -9.37 15.26
N ALA A 227 -1.71 -10.57 15.60
CA ALA A 227 -1.62 -11.10 16.96
C ALA A 227 -0.17 -11.27 17.42
N ARG A 228 0.73 -11.73 16.53
CA ARG A 228 2.16 -11.84 16.83
C ARG A 228 2.82 -10.47 16.97
N LEU A 229 2.51 -9.50 16.11
CA LEU A 229 2.97 -8.12 16.26
C LEU A 229 2.51 -7.51 17.59
N ARG A 230 1.27 -7.80 18.02
CA ARG A 230 0.78 -7.40 19.34
C ARG A 230 1.56 -8.04 20.48
N ALA A 231 1.93 -9.32 20.34
CA ALA A 231 2.73 -10.06 21.32
C ALA A 231 4.18 -9.57 21.41
N LEU A 232 4.70 -8.92 20.37
CA LEU A 232 5.99 -8.20 20.40
C LEU A 232 5.91 -6.84 21.13
N ASP A 233 4.73 -6.47 21.62
CA ASP A 233 4.46 -5.17 22.25
C ASP A 233 4.75 -3.98 21.31
N ALA A 234 4.40 -4.12 20.02
CA ALA A 234 4.50 -3.03 19.06
C ALA A 234 3.69 -1.81 19.51
N ASP A 235 4.34 -0.65 19.59
CA ASP A 235 3.74 0.61 20.04
C ASP A 235 2.76 1.19 19.00
N ALA A 236 3.06 1.00 17.72
CA ALA A 236 2.22 1.40 16.61
C ALA A 236 2.41 0.48 15.40
N VAL A 237 1.34 0.32 14.63
CA VAL A 237 1.30 -0.34 13.33
C VAL A 237 0.76 0.66 12.32
N ILE A 238 1.53 0.93 11.27
CA ILE A 238 1.20 1.86 10.19
C ILE A 238 1.21 1.08 8.87
N LEU A 239 0.08 1.08 8.16
CA LEU A 239 -0.08 0.31 6.92
C LEU A 239 -0.45 1.25 5.77
N CYS A 240 0.04 1.02 4.56
CA CYS A 240 -0.52 1.61 3.35
C CYS A 240 -1.17 0.51 2.52
N GLU A 241 -2.48 0.59 2.29
CA GLU A 241 -3.23 -0.49 1.63
C GLU A 241 -4.21 0.04 0.58
N PRO A 242 -4.38 -0.62 -0.58
CA PRO A 242 -5.45 -0.29 -1.52
C PRO A 242 -6.81 -0.51 -0.87
N ASN A 243 -7.74 0.43 -1.07
CA ASN A 243 -9.10 0.34 -0.56
C ASN A 243 -10.02 -0.23 -1.65
N ALA A 244 -10.16 -1.55 -1.69
CA ALA A 244 -11.05 -2.28 -2.58
C ALA A 244 -11.39 -3.66 -2.00
N ASP A 245 -12.53 -4.25 -2.36
CA ASP A 245 -12.88 -5.62 -1.96
C ASP A 245 -12.51 -6.61 -3.08
N HIS A 246 -11.27 -7.07 -3.05
CA HIS A 246 -10.79 -8.16 -3.90
C HIS A 246 -10.68 -9.48 -3.12
N HIS A 247 -11.07 -9.50 -1.84
CA HIS A 247 -11.02 -10.66 -0.97
C HIS A 247 -12.38 -11.36 -0.82
N THR A 248 -13.20 -11.34 -1.87
CA THR A 248 -14.47 -12.06 -1.92
C THR A 248 -14.39 -13.30 -2.81
N GLU A 249 -15.08 -14.39 -2.45
CA GLU A 249 -15.19 -15.60 -3.27
C GLU A 249 -15.97 -15.37 -4.57
N SER A 250 -16.87 -14.38 -4.60
CA SER A 250 -17.70 -14.08 -5.76
C SER A 250 -16.88 -13.44 -6.88
N PHE A 251 -16.66 -14.19 -7.96
CA PHE A 251 -15.93 -13.69 -9.14
C PHE A 251 -16.55 -12.41 -9.72
N PHE A 252 -17.89 -12.33 -9.77
CA PHE A 252 -18.57 -11.15 -10.32
C PHE A 252 -18.32 -9.91 -9.46
N ARG A 253 -18.42 -10.03 -8.14
CA ARG A 253 -18.11 -8.93 -7.22
C ARG A 253 -16.63 -8.53 -7.29
N ARG A 254 -15.71 -9.50 -7.39
CA ARG A 254 -14.29 -9.20 -7.62
C ARG A 254 -14.08 -8.41 -8.91
N PHE A 255 -14.75 -8.80 -10.00
CA PHE A 255 -14.68 -8.08 -11.26
C PHE A 255 -15.22 -6.64 -11.13
N GLU A 256 -16.38 -6.45 -10.52
CA GLU A 256 -16.97 -5.12 -10.32
C GLU A 256 -16.07 -4.22 -9.46
N SER A 257 -15.55 -4.75 -8.35
CA SER A 257 -14.63 -4.02 -7.47
C SER A 257 -13.32 -3.67 -8.19
N ALA A 258 -12.71 -4.63 -8.89
CA ALA A 258 -11.49 -4.39 -9.66
C ALA A 258 -11.74 -3.36 -10.77
N TRP A 259 -12.86 -3.46 -11.48
CA TRP A 259 -13.23 -2.52 -12.52
C TRP A 259 -13.36 -1.09 -11.99
N ASP A 260 -14.10 -0.88 -10.90
CA ASP A 260 -14.26 0.46 -10.30
C ASP A 260 -12.90 1.01 -9.82
N HIS A 261 -12.16 0.21 -9.04
CA HIS A 261 -10.88 0.62 -8.46
C HIS A 261 -9.86 0.98 -9.54
N PHE A 262 -9.55 0.06 -10.46
CA PHE A 262 -8.52 0.30 -11.47
C PHE A 262 -8.98 1.31 -12.54
N SER A 263 -10.28 1.42 -12.85
CA SER A 263 -10.75 2.46 -13.76
C SER A 263 -10.58 3.87 -13.20
N ARG A 264 -10.72 4.04 -11.88
CA ARG A 264 -10.41 5.32 -11.21
C ARG A 264 -8.91 5.58 -11.19
N THR A 265 -8.11 4.57 -10.84
CA THR A 265 -6.64 4.66 -10.87
C THR A 265 -6.13 5.03 -12.27
N PHE A 266 -6.68 4.43 -13.33
CA PHE A 266 -6.29 4.75 -14.70
C PHE A 266 -6.72 6.15 -15.13
N ARG A 267 -7.92 6.62 -14.72
CA ARG A 267 -8.34 8.01 -14.98
C ARG A 267 -7.47 9.02 -14.23
N LEU A 268 -7.03 8.69 -13.00
CA LEU A 268 -6.05 9.50 -12.29
C LEU A 268 -4.72 9.54 -13.07
N ILE A 269 -4.24 8.40 -13.56
CA ILE A 269 -3.05 8.32 -14.43
C ILE A 269 -3.22 9.16 -15.70
N ASP A 270 -4.41 9.16 -16.30
CA ASP A 270 -4.72 9.93 -17.51
C ASP A 270 -4.68 11.45 -17.28
N GLY A 271 -4.89 11.90 -16.04
CA GLY A 271 -4.76 13.31 -15.64
C GLY A 271 -3.33 13.78 -15.36
N LEU A 272 -2.33 12.88 -15.31
CA LEU A 272 -0.97 13.24 -14.93
C LEU A 272 -0.19 13.90 -16.08
N ASP A 273 0.70 14.83 -15.73
CA ASP A 273 1.66 15.43 -16.65
C ASP A 273 2.92 14.55 -16.77
N VAL A 274 2.79 13.51 -17.60
CA VAL A 274 3.85 12.52 -17.88
C VAL A 274 3.85 12.18 -19.38
N SER A 275 4.96 11.64 -19.88
CA SER A 275 5.01 11.20 -21.28
C SER A 275 3.99 10.09 -21.55
N PRO A 276 3.46 9.98 -22.79
CA PRO A 276 2.56 8.88 -23.15
C PRO A 276 3.14 7.49 -22.83
N ARG A 277 4.45 7.32 -23.01
CA ARG A 277 5.17 6.09 -22.67
C ARG A 277 5.11 5.77 -21.18
N GLU A 278 5.39 6.76 -20.32
CA GLU A 278 5.31 6.59 -18.86
C GLU A 278 3.87 6.34 -18.39
N ARG A 279 2.91 7.09 -18.95
CA ARG A 279 1.48 6.89 -18.69
C ARG A 279 1.05 5.45 -18.96
N ARG A 280 1.43 4.93 -20.12
CA ARG A 280 1.13 3.55 -20.50
C ARG A 280 1.87 2.54 -19.64
N ALA A 281 3.15 2.76 -19.34
CA ALA A 281 3.92 1.89 -18.45
C ALA A 281 3.30 1.80 -17.04
N MET A 282 2.81 2.93 -16.50
CA MET A 282 2.09 2.94 -15.21
C MET A 282 0.77 2.17 -15.28
N LYS A 283 -0.01 2.26 -16.37
CA LYS A 283 -1.20 1.41 -16.54
C LYS A 283 -0.84 -0.08 -16.61
N LEU A 284 0.24 -0.40 -17.33
CA LEU A 284 0.71 -1.78 -17.50
C LEU A 284 1.22 -2.40 -16.20
N PHE A 285 1.77 -1.61 -15.27
CA PHE A 285 2.18 -2.07 -13.94
C PHE A 285 1.06 -2.85 -13.22
N PHE A 286 -0.18 -2.33 -13.27
CA PHE A 286 -1.35 -2.93 -12.63
C PHE A 286 -1.92 -4.15 -13.36
N THR A 287 -1.38 -4.50 -14.54
CA THR A 287 -1.83 -5.70 -15.28
C THR A 287 -1.65 -6.95 -14.43
N ARG A 288 -0.52 -7.08 -13.73
CA ARG A 288 -0.24 -8.25 -12.89
C ARG A 288 -1.24 -8.37 -11.74
N GLU A 289 -1.57 -7.24 -11.12
CA GLU A 289 -2.56 -7.22 -10.04
C GLU A 289 -3.95 -7.63 -10.56
N ILE A 290 -4.42 -7.03 -11.65
CA ILE A 290 -5.73 -7.34 -12.25
C ILE A 290 -5.80 -8.80 -12.69
N GLU A 291 -4.73 -9.32 -13.28
CA GLU A 291 -4.64 -10.72 -13.67
C GLU A 291 -4.68 -11.67 -12.48
N ASP A 292 -3.93 -11.38 -11.42
CA ASP A 292 -4.00 -12.21 -10.22
C ASP A 292 -5.42 -12.18 -9.62
N ILE A 293 -6.04 -11.01 -9.53
CA ILE A 293 -7.41 -10.84 -9.00
C ILE A 293 -8.46 -11.65 -9.77
N LEU A 294 -8.36 -11.68 -11.11
CA LEU A 294 -9.43 -12.17 -11.99
C LEU A 294 -9.12 -13.50 -12.68
N ALA A 295 -7.87 -13.79 -13.00
CA ALA A 295 -7.47 -14.98 -13.74
C ALA A 295 -7.12 -16.15 -12.82
N ASN A 296 -6.39 -15.90 -11.73
CA ASN A 296 -5.87 -16.97 -10.88
C ASN A 296 -6.96 -17.65 -10.04
N ASP A 297 -6.72 -18.91 -9.70
CA ASP A 297 -7.57 -19.67 -8.80
C ASP A 297 -7.44 -19.17 -7.37
N GLU A 298 -8.47 -19.37 -6.57
CA GLU A 298 -8.50 -18.89 -5.17
C GLU A 298 -7.35 -19.47 -4.34
N GLY A 299 -6.88 -20.69 -4.65
CA GLY A 299 -5.74 -21.30 -3.97
C GLY A 299 -4.37 -20.72 -4.34
N THR A 300 -4.26 -19.97 -5.44
CA THR A 300 -2.98 -19.48 -5.99
C THR A 300 -2.89 -17.96 -6.06
N ARG A 301 -3.98 -17.24 -5.86
CA ARG A 301 -4.07 -15.78 -5.87
C ARG A 301 -3.49 -15.11 -4.62
N CYS A 302 -2.70 -14.04 -4.80
CA CYS A 302 -2.08 -13.24 -3.75
C CYS A 302 -2.73 -11.86 -3.54
N GLU A 303 -3.24 -11.24 -4.61
CA GLU A 303 -3.75 -9.87 -4.63
C GLU A 303 -5.17 -9.82 -4.05
N ARG A 304 -5.22 -9.63 -2.74
CA ARG A 304 -6.43 -9.74 -1.90
C ARG A 304 -6.63 -8.45 -1.10
N HIS A 305 -6.87 -7.36 -1.82
CA HIS A 305 -7.22 -6.08 -1.20
C HIS A 305 -8.49 -6.23 -0.36
N GLU A 306 -8.52 -5.51 0.76
CA GLU A 306 -9.69 -5.41 1.63
C GLU A 306 -10.05 -3.94 1.84
N PRO A 307 -11.34 -3.61 2.05
CA PRO A 307 -11.73 -2.25 2.41
C PRO A 307 -11.03 -1.78 3.70
N SER A 308 -10.77 -0.49 3.82
CA SER A 308 -10.03 0.09 4.97
C SER A 308 -10.65 -0.28 6.32
N GLY A 309 -12.00 -0.34 6.39
CA GLY A 309 -12.72 -0.76 7.59
C GLY A 309 -12.40 -2.20 8.03
N ALA A 310 -12.15 -3.11 7.08
CA ALA A 310 -11.76 -4.49 7.41
C ALA A 310 -10.36 -4.53 8.02
N TRP A 311 -9.41 -3.76 7.51
CA TRP A 311 -8.08 -3.63 8.12
C TRP A 311 -8.13 -3.04 9.53
N VAL A 312 -8.94 -2.00 9.74
CA VAL A 312 -9.18 -1.41 11.07
C VAL A 312 -9.77 -2.46 12.03
N GLU A 313 -10.75 -3.24 11.57
CA GLU A 313 -11.36 -4.31 12.38
C GLU A 313 -10.33 -5.38 12.75
N ARG A 314 -9.52 -5.85 11.80
CA ARG A 314 -8.45 -6.84 12.05
C ARG A 314 -7.48 -6.36 13.12
N LEU A 315 -6.96 -5.14 12.98
CA LEU A 315 -6.07 -4.52 13.97
C LEU A 315 -6.74 -4.43 15.35
N THR A 316 -8.01 -4.04 15.40
CA THR A 316 -8.79 -3.92 16.63
C THR A 316 -9.00 -5.28 17.32
N ARG A 317 -9.39 -6.31 16.56
CA ARG A 317 -9.57 -7.68 17.08
C ARG A 317 -8.26 -8.28 17.58
N SER A 318 -7.14 -7.91 16.99
CA SER A 318 -5.79 -8.30 17.44
C SER A 318 -5.28 -7.48 18.63
N GLY A 319 -6.08 -6.55 19.18
CA GLY A 319 -5.79 -5.84 20.42
C GLY A 319 -5.04 -4.52 20.26
N PHE A 320 -5.03 -3.93 19.06
CA PHE A 320 -4.60 -2.55 18.83
C PHE A 320 -5.78 -1.58 18.90
N TYR A 321 -5.48 -0.29 19.07
CA TYR A 321 -6.46 0.79 19.13
C TYR A 321 -6.31 1.68 17.88
N PRO A 322 -7.35 1.85 17.06
CA PRO A 322 -7.32 2.76 15.92
C PRO A 322 -6.93 4.19 16.35
N ALA A 323 -6.06 4.85 15.58
CA ALA A 323 -5.69 6.23 15.83
C ALA A 323 -6.86 7.17 15.51
N SER A 324 -7.13 8.12 16.41
CA SER A 324 -8.23 9.09 16.27
C SER A 324 -7.77 10.52 15.92
N ASP A 325 -6.46 10.78 15.93
CA ASP A 325 -5.84 12.09 15.72
C ASP A 325 -5.05 12.11 14.41
N LEU A 326 -5.78 12.04 13.30
CA LEU A 326 -5.22 11.89 11.95
C LEU A 326 -5.37 13.14 11.07
N ASP A 327 -6.20 14.11 11.45
CA ASP A 327 -6.41 15.36 10.69
C ASP A 327 -5.10 16.08 10.38
N GLY A 328 -4.19 16.13 11.36
CA GLY A 328 -2.90 16.80 11.21
C GLY A 328 -1.91 16.13 10.24
N VAL A 329 -2.18 14.90 9.79
CA VAL A 329 -1.36 14.21 8.77
C VAL A 329 -2.12 13.96 7.46
N ALA A 330 -3.43 14.21 7.42
CA ALA A 330 -4.29 14.07 6.25
C ALA A 330 -4.10 15.26 5.28
N THR A 331 -2.88 15.45 4.83
CA THR A 331 -2.49 16.53 3.91
C THR A 331 -1.80 15.96 2.67
N VAL A 332 -2.17 16.48 1.51
CA VAL A 332 -1.60 16.10 0.21
C VAL A 332 -1.25 17.36 -0.56
N GLU A 333 -0.21 17.26 -1.38
CA GLU A 333 0.18 18.34 -2.28
C GLU A 333 -0.53 18.17 -3.64
N GLY A 334 -0.92 19.29 -4.25
CA GLY A 334 -1.62 19.30 -5.53
C GLY A 334 -3.12 19.07 -5.44
N ALA A 335 -3.80 19.21 -6.58
CA ALA A 335 -5.27 19.14 -6.67
C ALA A 335 -5.80 17.81 -7.23
N ALA A 336 -4.90 16.87 -7.59
CA ALA A 336 -5.28 15.63 -8.27
C ALA A 336 -6.01 14.65 -7.34
N ILE A 337 -5.71 14.67 -6.05
CA ILE A 337 -6.35 13.84 -5.02
C ILE A 337 -6.65 14.68 -3.78
N ALA A 338 -7.56 14.19 -2.93
CA ALA A 338 -7.79 14.73 -1.60
C ALA A 338 -7.31 13.74 -0.53
N ALA A 339 -7.07 14.23 0.69
CA ALA A 339 -6.88 13.38 1.85
C ALA A 339 -8.01 13.59 2.85
N SER A 340 -8.59 12.50 3.34
CA SER A 340 -9.66 12.52 4.33
C SER A 340 -9.25 11.72 5.56
N ALA A 341 -9.38 12.32 6.74
CA ALA A 341 -9.15 11.63 8.00
C ALA A 341 -10.41 10.86 8.41
N HIS A 342 -10.23 9.61 8.82
CA HIS A 342 -11.25 8.73 9.38
C HIS A 342 -10.73 8.14 10.69
N GLU A 343 -11.59 7.44 11.42
CA GLU A 343 -11.12 6.67 12.57
C GLU A 343 -10.21 5.52 12.10
N GLY A 344 -8.96 5.52 12.56
CA GLY A 344 -7.98 4.48 12.25
C GLY A 344 -7.23 4.62 10.93
N TYR A 345 -7.63 5.52 10.02
CA TYR A 345 -6.94 5.69 8.74
C TYR A 345 -7.11 7.08 8.10
N VAL A 346 -6.19 7.42 7.20
CA VAL A 346 -6.32 8.51 6.23
C VAL A 346 -6.61 7.92 4.86
N GLY A 347 -7.69 8.34 4.21
CA GLY A 347 -8.02 7.98 2.84
C GLY A 347 -7.39 8.96 1.85
N LEU A 348 -6.76 8.44 0.78
CA LEU A 348 -6.38 9.20 -0.40
C LEU A 348 -7.45 9.04 -1.46
N ASP A 349 -8.19 10.12 -1.69
CA ASP A 349 -9.44 10.12 -2.42
C ASP A 349 -9.26 10.67 -3.83
N PHE A 350 -9.87 9.99 -4.80
CA PHE A 350 -10.03 10.46 -6.17
C PHE A 350 -11.49 10.32 -6.58
N GLU A 351 -12.09 11.41 -7.06
CA GLU A 351 -13.51 11.47 -7.44
C GLU A 351 -14.48 10.99 -6.35
N GLY A 352 -14.20 11.38 -5.10
CA GLY A 352 -15.03 11.05 -3.94
C GLY A 352 -14.92 9.60 -3.45
N THR A 353 -13.93 8.84 -3.94
CA THR A 353 -13.67 7.46 -3.49
C THR A 353 -12.23 7.32 -3.02
N THR A 354 -12.02 6.71 -1.86
CA THR A 354 -10.69 6.35 -1.35
C THR A 354 -10.08 5.24 -2.21
N LEU A 355 -8.92 5.50 -2.81
CA LEU A 355 -8.16 4.50 -3.57
C LEU A 355 -7.10 3.82 -2.72
N VAL A 356 -6.42 4.57 -1.85
CA VAL A 356 -5.38 4.07 -0.95
C VAL A 356 -5.67 4.58 0.45
N SER A 357 -5.45 3.75 1.46
CA SER A 357 -5.59 4.13 2.86
C SER A 357 -4.29 3.96 3.63
N ILE A 358 -3.99 4.95 4.47
CA ILE A 358 -2.88 4.91 5.40
C ILE A 358 -3.45 4.68 6.78
N LEU A 359 -3.36 3.45 7.27
CA LEU A 359 -3.88 3.02 8.54
C LEU A 359 -2.88 3.31 9.66
N CYS A 360 -3.38 3.63 10.85
CA CYS A 360 -2.58 3.75 12.04
C CYS A 360 -3.35 3.19 13.23
N ALA A 361 -2.74 2.22 13.92
CA ALA A 361 -3.25 1.71 15.18
C ALA A 361 -2.13 1.65 16.22
N THR A 362 -2.45 1.92 17.49
CA THR A 362 -1.50 2.01 18.60
C THR A 362 -1.76 0.97 19.67
N ARG A 363 -0.74 0.67 20.48
CA ARG A 363 -0.83 -0.30 21.58
C ARG A 363 -1.87 0.05 22.64
N ALA A 364 -2.07 1.33 22.89
CA ALA A 364 -3.02 1.85 23.86
C ALA A 364 -3.89 2.93 23.22
N ALA A 365 -5.10 3.11 23.78
CA ALA A 365 -5.99 4.18 23.37
C ALA A 365 -5.30 5.55 23.52
N GLN A 366 -5.46 6.38 22.50
CA GLN A 366 -4.97 7.75 22.55
C GLN A 366 -5.88 8.58 23.47
N PRO A 367 -5.34 9.39 24.40
CA PRO A 367 -6.18 10.32 25.15
C PRO A 367 -6.81 11.31 24.18
N ALA A 368 -8.04 11.73 24.47
CA ALA A 368 -8.82 12.61 23.59
C ALA A 368 -8.02 13.89 23.22
N PRO A 369 -8.26 14.50 22.04
CA PRO A 369 -7.49 15.66 21.55
C PRO A 369 -7.36 16.80 22.59
N VAL A 370 -8.44 17.05 23.35
CA VAL A 370 -8.48 18.07 24.43
C VAL A 370 -7.51 17.74 25.58
N GLU A 371 -7.33 16.46 25.92
CA GLU A 371 -6.40 16.02 26.96
C GLU A 371 -4.95 16.06 26.49
N ARG A 372 -4.69 15.84 25.19
CA ARG A 372 -3.36 16.00 24.58
C ARG A 372 -2.90 17.45 24.61
N GLU A 373 -3.76 18.39 24.20
CA GLU A 373 -3.51 19.83 24.26
C GLU A 373 -3.20 20.27 25.70
N ARG A 374 -3.98 19.78 26.68
CA ARG A 374 -3.76 20.04 28.10
C ARG A 374 -2.45 19.46 28.63
N ARG A 375 -2.07 18.25 28.21
CA ARG A 375 -0.79 17.62 28.57
C ARG A 375 0.40 18.35 27.94
N ARG A 376 0.30 18.76 26.66
CA ARG A 376 1.31 19.60 25.99
C ARG A 376 1.51 20.92 26.72
N ARG A 377 0.43 21.62 27.07
CA ARG A 377 0.50 22.88 27.84
C ARG A 377 1.05 22.71 29.26
N ARG A 378 0.84 21.55 29.90
CA ARG A 378 1.40 21.22 31.22
C ARG A 378 2.87 20.76 31.18
N GLY A 379 3.34 20.26 30.04
CA GLY A 379 4.72 19.81 29.82
C GLY A 379 5.70 20.92 29.42
N VAL A 380 5.20 22.10 29.05
CA VAL A 380 6.02 23.32 28.91
C VAL A 380 6.29 23.85 30.31
N THR A 381 7.43 23.48 30.88
CA THR A 381 7.95 24.14 32.08
C THR A 381 8.07 25.64 31.80
N ALA A 382 7.37 26.45 32.60
CA ALA A 382 7.56 27.90 32.60
C ALA A 382 9.07 28.19 32.80
N PRO A 383 9.63 29.19 32.09
CA PRO A 383 11.05 29.51 32.23
C PRO A 383 11.36 29.79 33.71
N LEU A 384 12.38 29.13 34.25
CA LEU A 384 12.89 29.39 35.58
C LEU A 384 13.21 30.89 35.68
N ALA A 385 12.42 31.62 36.48
CA ALA A 385 12.74 33.00 36.80
C ALA A 385 14.08 33.01 37.56
N LEU A 386 15.14 33.48 36.89
CA LEU A 386 16.42 33.76 37.52
C LEU A 386 16.19 34.77 38.65
N ARG A 387 16.40 34.35 39.89
CA ARG A 387 16.47 35.27 41.03
C ARG A 387 17.71 36.15 40.86
N PRO A 388 17.61 37.47 41.01
CA PRO A 388 18.79 38.33 41.02
C PRO A 388 19.62 38.03 42.28
N LEU A 389 20.95 38.01 42.11
CA LEU A 389 21.90 37.90 43.20
C LEU A 389 21.86 39.17 44.07
N PRO A 390 21.95 39.05 45.40
CA PRO A 390 22.00 40.20 46.30
C PRO A 390 23.41 40.83 46.29
N ASP A 391 23.45 42.16 46.26
CA ASP A 391 24.62 42.99 46.62
C ASP A 391 24.74 43.13 48.14
#